data_AF-A0A1E7KMT4-F1
#
_entry.id   AF-A0A1E7KMT4-F1
#
_cell.length_a   1.000
_cell.length_b   1.000
_cell.length_c   1.000
_cell.angle_alpha   90.00
_cell.angle_beta   90.00
_cell.angle_gamma   90.00
#
_symmetry.space_group_name_H-M   'P 1'
#
loop_
_entity.id
_entity.type
_entity.pdbx_description
1 polymer ?
#
loop_
_entity_poly.entity_id
_entity_poly.type
_entity_poly.pdbx_seq_one_letter_code
_entity_poly.pdbx_strand_id
1 'polypeptide(L)'
;MISRDELLPWLISAGGPFIAVPDSVRDQWRGVDPNSDLEGAHDSWGDYGRACQATAGEDAEHYAAVIEVGGAEALVLGEGKGSATFLPDR
;
A
#
# COMPACT_ATOMS: atom_id res chain seq x y z
N MET A 1 11.71 27.78 -4.02
CA MET A 1 11.25 27.04 -2.83
C MET A 1 9.79 27.41 -2.68
N ILE A 2 8.88 26.50 -3.00
CA ILE A 2 7.43 26.76 -2.96
C ILE A 2 7.00 26.67 -1.48
N SER A 3 6.23 27.65 -1.01
CA SER A 3 5.72 27.66 0.37
C SER A 3 4.71 26.53 0.55
N ARG A 4 4.66 25.93 1.75
CA ARG A 4 3.71 24.85 2.10
C ARG A 4 2.24 25.27 1.89
N ASP A 5 1.97 26.57 1.87
CA ASP A 5 0.65 27.17 1.66
C ASP A 5 0.26 27.37 0.18
N GLU A 6 1.17 27.12 -0.76
CA GLU A 6 0.96 27.28 -2.22
C GLU A 6 0.67 25.96 -2.95
N LEU A 7 0.72 24.83 -2.24
CA LEU A 7 0.29 23.56 -2.79
C LEU A 7 -1.24 23.52 -2.74
N LEU A 8 -1.90 23.28 -3.90
CA LEU A 8 -3.25 22.70 -3.91
C LEU A 8 -3.27 21.50 -2.93
N PRO A 9 -4.41 21.03 -2.39
CA PRO A 9 -4.44 19.83 -1.54
C PRO A 9 -4.08 18.59 -2.37
N TRP A 10 -2.80 18.48 -2.71
CA TRP A 10 -2.21 17.36 -3.38
C TRP A 10 -2.13 16.27 -2.32
N LEU A 11 -2.85 15.18 -2.58
CA LEU A 11 -2.68 13.96 -1.84
C LEU A 11 -1.25 13.47 -2.14
N ILE A 12 -0.35 13.63 -1.18
CA ILE A 12 0.96 12.99 -1.23
C ILE A 12 0.75 11.56 -0.73
N SER A 13 0.86 10.58 -1.62
CA SER A 13 0.90 9.17 -1.20
C SER A 13 2.30 8.82 -0.69
N ALA A 14 2.38 7.86 0.22
CA ALA A 14 3.66 7.30 0.68
C ALA A 14 4.27 6.31 -0.34
N GLY A 15 3.78 6.28 -1.59
CA GLY A 15 4.06 5.21 -2.56
C GLY A 15 3.36 3.91 -2.19
N GLY A 16 3.97 2.77 -2.54
CA GLY A 16 3.66 1.45 -2.00
C GLY A 16 2.57 0.65 -2.72
N PRO A 17 2.24 -0.55 -2.20
CA PRO A 17 1.47 -1.52 -2.93
C PRO A 17 0.01 -1.10 -3.11
N PHE A 18 -0.61 -1.53 -4.22
CA PHE A 18 -2.06 -1.42 -4.42
C PHE A 18 -2.77 -2.55 -3.68
N ILE A 19 -3.84 -2.25 -2.94
CA ILE A 19 -4.62 -3.25 -2.20
C ILE A 19 -6.06 -3.28 -2.74
N ALA A 20 -6.52 -4.46 -3.14
CA ALA A 20 -7.92 -4.73 -3.46
C ALA A 20 -8.56 -5.49 -2.28
N VAL A 21 -9.38 -4.77 -1.52
CA VAL A 21 -10.13 -5.31 -0.37
C VAL A 21 -11.54 -5.69 -0.81
N PRO A 22 -12.05 -6.90 -0.47
CA PRO A 22 -13.44 -7.25 -0.75
C PRO A 22 -14.41 -6.27 -0.08
N ASP A 23 -15.44 -5.84 -0.81
CA ASP A 23 -16.37 -4.81 -0.32
C ASP A 23 -17.08 -5.21 0.98
N SER A 24 -17.34 -6.51 1.17
CA SER A 24 -17.94 -7.07 2.40
C SER A 24 -17.14 -6.84 3.68
N VAL A 25 -15.83 -6.59 3.57
CA VAL A 25 -14.93 -6.34 4.70
C VAL A 25 -14.21 -4.99 4.61
N ARG A 26 -14.57 -4.14 3.64
CA ARG A 26 -13.90 -2.87 3.35
C ARG A 26 -13.77 -1.98 4.58
N ASP A 27 -14.82 -1.88 5.40
CA ASP A 27 -14.84 -1.00 6.57
C ASP A 27 -13.95 -1.50 7.74
N GLN A 28 -13.39 -2.71 7.61
CA GLN A 28 -12.41 -3.27 8.54
C GLN A 28 -10.97 -2.89 8.18
N TRP A 29 -10.71 -2.45 6.95
CA TRP A 29 -9.41 -1.91 6.56
C TRP A 29 -9.20 -0.53 7.18
N ARG A 30 -8.19 -0.38 8.03
CA ARG A 30 -7.86 0.86 8.76
C ARG A 30 -6.75 1.67 8.10
N GLY A 31 -6.02 1.10 7.14
CA GLY A 31 -4.93 1.77 6.45
C GLY A 31 -3.71 1.99 7.34
N VAL A 32 -3.12 3.18 7.27
CA VAL A 32 -1.97 3.57 8.09
C VAL A 32 -2.42 3.88 9.51
N ASP A 33 -1.67 3.42 10.53
CA ASP A 33 -1.87 3.88 11.91
C ASP A 33 -1.72 5.41 11.98
N PRO A 34 -2.73 6.18 12.43
CA PRO A 34 -2.68 7.64 12.46
C PRO A 34 -1.55 8.22 13.34
N ASN A 35 -0.93 7.41 14.21
CA ASN A 35 0.20 7.82 15.04
C ASN A 35 1.56 7.38 14.46
N SER A 36 1.57 6.67 13.34
CA SER A 36 2.81 6.29 12.65
C SER A 36 3.42 7.51 11.97
N ASP A 37 4.72 7.68 12.16
CA ASP A 37 5.53 8.67 11.43
C ASP A 37 6.00 8.15 10.06
N LEU A 38 5.63 6.92 9.70
CA LEU A 38 6.05 6.22 8.48
C LEU A 38 7.57 6.06 8.37
N GLU A 39 8.27 6.12 9.51
CA GLU A 39 9.70 5.82 9.60
C GLU A 39 9.90 4.42 10.18
N GLY A 40 11.06 3.83 9.90
CA GLY A 40 11.44 2.54 10.47
C GLY A 40 10.67 1.34 9.92
N ALA A 41 10.39 0.36 10.78
CA ALA A 41 9.84 -0.93 10.37
C ALA A 41 8.32 -0.85 10.10
N HIS A 42 7.89 -1.52 9.03
CA HIS A 42 6.50 -1.52 8.57
C HIS A 42 5.51 -2.13 9.59
N ASP A 43 5.97 -2.90 10.57
CA ASP A 43 5.09 -3.51 11.59
C ASP A 43 4.34 -2.48 12.43
N SER A 44 4.90 -1.27 12.56
CA SER A 44 4.28 -0.16 13.27
C SER A 44 3.30 0.67 12.43
N TRP A 45 3.17 0.41 11.13
CA TRP A 45 2.36 1.25 10.22
C TRP A 45 0.91 0.79 10.08
N GLY A 46 0.47 -0.21 10.85
CA GLY A 46 -0.90 -0.74 10.78
C GLY A 46 -1.14 -1.66 9.57
N ASP A 47 -2.36 -1.61 9.02
CA ASP A 47 -2.76 -2.46 7.90
C ASP A 47 -1.93 -2.21 6.64
N TYR A 48 -1.59 -0.96 6.38
CA TYR A 48 -0.73 -0.59 5.26
C TYR A 48 0.67 -1.20 5.39
N GLY A 49 1.24 -1.19 6.60
CA GLY A 49 2.52 -1.82 6.89
C GLY A 49 2.54 -3.32 6.62
N ARG A 50 1.46 -4.02 7.03
CA ARG A 50 1.27 -5.45 6.72
C ARG A 50 1.24 -5.72 5.22
N ALA A 51 0.58 -4.87 4.44
CA ALA A 51 0.60 -4.98 2.97
C ALA A 51 2.00 -4.76 2.38
N CYS A 52 2.74 -3.75 2.86
CA CYS A 52 4.11 -3.51 2.42
C CYS A 52 5.03 -4.71 2.71
N GLN A 53 4.89 -5.34 3.88
CA GLN A 53 5.66 -6.54 4.24
C GLN A 53 5.33 -7.74 3.37
N ALA A 54 4.04 -7.95 3.05
CA ALA A 54 3.60 -9.09 2.26
C ALA A 54 4.24 -9.13 0.86
N THR A 55 4.65 -7.98 0.33
CA THR A 55 5.35 -7.84 -0.95
C THR A 55 6.84 -7.49 -0.81
N ALA A 56 7.35 -7.38 0.42
CA ALA A 56 8.76 -7.10 0.70
C ALA A 56 9.53 -8.40 1.00
N GLY A 57 10.12 -9.00 -0.03
CA GLY A 57 11.01 -10.15 0.10
C GLY A 57 12.42 -9.84 -0.43
N GLU A 58 13.45 -10.45 0.17
CA GLU A 58 14.86 -10.32 -0.26
C GLU A 58 15.08 -10.79 -1.72
N ASP A 59 14.20 -11.67 -2.22
CA ASP A 59 14.19 -12.19 -3.58
C ASP A 59 13.18 -11.54 -4.54
N ALA A 60 12.48 -10.45 -4.16
CA ALA A 60 11.71 -9.56 -5.06
C ALA A 60 10.87 -10.18 -6.22
N GLU A 61 10.46 -11.44 -6.16
CA GLU A 61 9.63 -12.09 -7.20
C GLU A 61 8.12 -12.01 -6.91
N HIS A 62 7.73 -11.59 -5.71
CA HIS A 62 6.33 -11.48 -5.33
C HIS A 62 5.80 -10.08 -5.64
N TYR A 63 5.47 -9.86 -6.92
CA TYR A 63 4.69 -8.71 -7.40
C TYR A 63 3.27 -8.69 -6.84
N ALA A 64 2.82 -9.80 -6.26
CA ALA A 64 1.51 -9.92 -5.64
C ALA A 64 1.57 -10.82 -4.40
N ALA A 65 0.72 -10.51 -3.43
CA ALA A 65 0.50 -11.29 -2.22
C ALA A 65 -0.97 -11.26 -1.83
N VAL A 66 -1.37 -12.19 -0.96
CA VAL A 66 -2.72 -12.18 -0.35
C VAL A 66 -2.55 -11.98 1.15
N ILE A 67 -3.34 -11.05 1.70
CA ILE A 67 -3.41 -10.79 3.14
C ILE A 67 -4.84 -10.99 3.64
N GLU A 68 -4.95 -11.30 4.93
CA GLU A 68 -6.25 -11.39 5.60
C GLU A 68 -6.75 -9.99 6.00
N VAL A 69 -8.03 -9.74 5.74
CA VAL A 69 -8.77 -8.55 6.16
C VAL A 69 -10.18 -8.98 6.59
N GLY A 70 -10.45 -8.92 7.89
CA GLY A 70 -11.81 -9.04 8.42
C GLY A 70 -12.54 -10.35 8.11
N GLY A 71 -11.80 -11.44 7.98
CA GLY A 71 -12.24 -12.78 7.65
C GLY A 71 -12.21 -13.12 6.15
N ALA A 72 -11.72 -12.21 5.30
CA ALA A 72 -11.62 -12.41 3.86
C ALA A 72 -10.20 -12.17 3.33
N GLU A 73 -9.94 -12.64 2.12
CA GLU A 73 -8.66 -12.47 1.43
C GLU A 73 -8.65 -11.17 0.60
N ALA A 74 -7.65 -10.33 0.83
CA ALA A 74 -7.38 -9.12 0.05
C ALA A 74 -6.11 -9.32 -0.80
N LEU A 75 -6.16 -8.86 -2.05
CA LEU A 75 -5.03 -8.91 -2.97
C LEU A 75 -4.16 -7.67 -2.80
N VAL A 76 -2.85 -7.87 -2.64
CA VAL A 76 -1.83 -6.83 -2.56
C VAL A 76 -0.97 -6.93 -3.81
N LEU A 77 -0.75 -5.83 -4.52
CA LEU A 77 0.10 -5.73 -5.70
C LEU A 77 1.29 -4.84 -5.35
N GLY A 78 2.47 -5.44 -5.25
CA GLY A 78 3.71 -4.78 -4.88
C GLY A 78 4.22 -3.82 -5.96
N GLU A 79 4.95 -2.80 -5.53
CA GLU A 79 5.79 -2.02 -6.43
C GLU A 79 7.03 -2.85 -6.73
N GLY A 80 6.98 -3.63 -7.81
CA GLY A 80 8.20 -4.28 -8.32
C GLY A 80 9.28 -3.25 -8.68
N LYS A 81 10.50 -3.71 -8.97
CA LYS A 81 11.55 -2.86 -9.58
C LYS A 81 11.17 -2.52 -11.04
N GLY A 82 10.18 -1.67 -11.23
CA GLY A 82 9.73 -1.23 -12.54
C GLY A 82 8.39 -0.52 -12.45
N SER A 83 8.27 0.61 -13.16
CA SER A 83 6.99 1.27 -13.38
C SER A 83 6.02 0.27 -14.01
N ALA A 84 5.09 -0.27 -13.23
CA ALA A 84 4.01 -1.09 -13.75
C ALA A 84 3.02 -0.16 -14.47
N THR A 85 3.38 0.26 -15.69
CA THR A 85 2.42 0.86 -16.62
C THR A 85 1.61 -0.28 -17.21
N PHE A 86 0.35 -0.39 -16.83
CA PHE A 86 -0.61 -1.19 -17.58
C PHE A 86 -0.72 -0.62 -18.99
N LEU A 87 -0.17 -1.35 -19.97
CA LEU A 87 -0.48 -1.13 -21.39
C LEU A 87 -1.58 -2.15 -21.74
N PRO A 88 -2.81 -1.71 -21.99
CA PRO A 88 -3.80 -2.62 -22.54
C PRO A 88 -3.29 -3.11 -23.90
N ASP A 89 -3.21 -4.42 -24.08
CA ASP A 89 -3.16 -4.99 -25.42
C ASP A 89 -4.43 -4.56 -26.15
N ARG A 90 -4.25 -4.09 -27.38
CA ARG A 90 -5.34 -3.64 -28.27
C ARG A 90 -6.54 -4.58 -28.28
#